data_AF-A0A835I5V4-F1
#
_entry.id   AF-A0A835I5V4-F1
#
_cell.length_a   1.000
_cell.length_b   1.000
_cell.length_c   1.000
_cell.angle_alpha   90.00
_cell.angle_beta   90.00
_cell.angle_gamma   90.00
#
_symmetry.space_group_name_H-M   'P 1'
#
loop_
_entity.id
_entity.type
_entity.pdbx_description
1 polymer ?
#
loop_
_entity_poly.entity_id
_entity_poly.type
_entity_poly.pdbx_seq_one_letter_code
_entity_poly.pdbx_strand_id
1 'polypeptide(L)'
;MLFFNGGSPFTKAHGIPLFQYSSVNPRFNQVFNSTMFHATSLMMNEIFIGKYKGFENMKEVIDIGGGIGIGSMLTAKYLLIKGINFDLPHVVQ
;
A
#
# COMPACT_ATOMS: atom_id res chain seq x y z
N MET A 1 31.10 -12.38 -4.09
CA MET A 1 31.21 -10.96 -4.52
C MET A 1 29.99 -10.62 -5.38
N LEU A 2 28.85 -10.24 -4.78
CA LEU A 2 27.58 -10.00 -5.50
C LEU A 2 27.06 -8.55 -5.41
N PHE A 3 27.72 -7.70 -4.61
CA PHE A 3 27.25 -6.35 -4.30
C PHE A 3 27.48 -5.31 -5.42
N PHE A 4 28.40 -5.56 -6.38
CA PHE A 4 28.85 -4.52 -7.31
C PHE A 4 28.18 -4.49 -8.69
N ASN A 5 27.43 -5.53 -9.09
CA ASN A 5 26.91 -5.64 -10.47
C ASN A 5 25.62 -4.83 -10.76
N GLY A 6 25.30 -3.80 -9.97
CA GLY A 6 24.06 -3.02 -10.11
C GLY A 6 22.78 -3.86 -9.92
N GLY A 7 21.59 -3.25 -10.03
CA GLY A 7 20.31 -3.96 -9.92
C GLY A 7 19.93 -4.41 -8.50
N SER A 8 18.62 -4.60 -8.27
CA SER A 8 18.14 -5.01 -6.95
C SER A 8 18.50 -6.48 -6.65
N PRO A 9 18.89 -6.82 -5.39
CA PRO A 9 19.13 -8.21 -5.01
C PRO A 9 17.93 -9.13 -5.30
N PHE A 10 16.70 -8.61 -5.12
CA PHE A 10 15.48 -9.34 -5.42
C PHE A 10 15.38 -9.70 -6.91
N THR A 11 15.61 -8.72 -7.79
CA THR A 11 15.57 -8.95 -9.25
C THR A 11 16.66 -9.93 -9.69
N LYS A 12 17.84 -9.89 -9.06
CA LYS A 12 18.89 -10.88 -9.33
C LYS A 12 18.49 -12.31 -8.94
N ALA A 13 17.75 -12.47 -7.84
CA ALA A 13 17.30 -13.77 -7.35
C ALA A 13 16.09 -14.32 -8.12
N HIS A 14 15.19 -13.44 -8.57
CA HIS A 14 13.88 -13.84 -9.13
C HIS A 14 13.71 -13.51 -10.62
N GLY A 15 14.67 -12.83 -11.25
CA GLY A 15 14.66 -12.46 -12.67
C GLY A 15 13.74 -11.30 -13.04
N ILE A 16 12.82 -10.90 -12.15
CA ILE A 16 11.86 -9.79 -12.36
C ILE A 16 11.79 -8.86 -11.13
N PRO A 17 11.34 -7.60 -11.28
CA PRO A 17 11.13 -6.69 -10.16
C PRO A 17 10.08 -7.17 -9.16
N LEU A 18 10.17 -6.72 -7.90
CA LEU A 18 9.31 -7.12 -6.79
C LEU A 18 7.80 -7.03 -7.11
N PHE A 19 7.33 -5.88 -7.60
CA PHE A 19 5.92 -5.66 -7.91
C PHE A 19 5.44 -6.42 -9.15
N GLN A 20 6.36 -6.85 -10.02
CA GLN A 20 6.02 -7.77 -11.11
C GLN A 20 5.99 -9.22 -10.60
N TYR A 21 6.84 -9.55 -9.63
CA TYR A 21 6.84 -10.86 -8.99
C TYR A 21 5.55 -11.11 -8.20
N SER A 22 5.03 -10.08 -7.51
CA SER A 22 3.72 -10.19 -6.84
C SER A 22 2.59 -10.50 -7.82
N SER A 23 2.61 -9.97 -9.04
CA SER A 23 1.54 -10.25 -10.01
C SER A 23 1.53 -11.69 -10.54
N VAL A 24 2.68 -12.37 -10.55
CA VAL A 24 2.81 -13.75 -11.05
C VAL A 24 2.86 -14.80 -9.95
N ASN A 25 2.94 -14.39 -8.68
CA ASN A 25 2.97 -15.30 -7.53
C ASN A 25 1.87 -14.93 -6.51
N PRO A 26 0.68 -15.58 -6.59
CA PRO A 26 -0.47 -15.25 -5.75
C PRO A 26 -0.20 -15.37 -4.24
N ARG A 27 0.57 -16.40 -3.83
CA ARG A 27 0.94 -16.59 -2.42
C ARG A 27 1.79 -15.43 -1.92
N PHE A 28 2.77 -15.01 -2.72
CA PHE A 28 3.60 -13.85 -2.38
C PHE A 28 2.78 -12.57 -2.34
N ASN A 29 1.89 -12.35 -3.32
CA ASN A 29 0.99 -11.20 -3.37
C ASN A 29 0.15 -11.08 -2.09
N GLN A 30 -0.48 -12.17 -1.68
CA GLN A 30 -1.31 -12.21 -0.48
C GLN A 30 -0.52 -11.86 0.77
N VAL A 31 0.66 -12.48 0.95
CA VAL A 31 1.52 -12.20 2.12
C VAL A 31 1.97 -10.74 2.09
N PHE A 32 2.48 -10.26 0.96
CA PHE A 32 2.98 -8.90 0.82
C PHE A 32 1.89 -7.86 1.15
N ASN A 33 0.73 -7.95 0.51
CA ASN A 33 -0.38 -7.02 0.73
C ASN A 33 -0.90 -7.05 2.17
N SER A 34 -1.04 -8.25 2.75
CA SER A 34 -1.47 -8.41 4.14
C SER A 34 -0.45 -7.80 5.11
N THR A 35 0.84 -8.00 4.85
CA THR A 35 1.91 -7.41 5.68
C THR A 35 1.90 -5.89 5.59
N MET A 36 1.75 -5.31 4.40
CA MET A 36 1.67 -3.86 4.22
C MET A 36 0.47 -3.26 4.93
N PHE A 37 -0.71 -3.89 4.83
CA PHE A 37 -1.90 -3.44 5.55
C PHE A 37 -1.68 -3.44 7.07
N HIS A 38 -1.19 -4.55 7.64
CA HIS A 38 -0.97 -4.63 9.08
C HIS A 38 0.10 -3.63 9.56
N ALA A 39 1.21 -3.50 8.83
CA ALA A 39 2.31 -2.60 9.20
C ALA A 39 1.89 -1.12 9.19
N THR A 40 0.97 -0.74 8.29
CA THR A 40 0.50 0.64 8.16
C THR A 40 -0.68 0.98 9.06
N SER A 41 -1.46 0.00 9.50
CA SER A 41 -2.67 0.21 10.31
C SER A 41 -2.45 0.98 11.61
N LEU A 42 -1.35 0.71 12.33
CA LEU A 42 -1.00 1.43 13.56
C LEU A 42 -0.74 2.91 13.27
N MET A 43 0.03 3.20 12.21
CA MET A 43 0.32 4.57 11.80
C MET A 43 -0.96 5.31 11.38
N MET A 44 -1.85 4.64 10.64
CA MET A 44 -3.14 5.22 10.27
C MET A 44 -3.99 5.59 11.48
N ASN A 45 -4.11 4.70 12.46
CA ASN A 45 -4.88 4.97 13.67
C ASN A 45 -4.27 6.08 14.54
N GLU A 46 -2.99 5.96 14.89
CA GLU A 46 -2.38 6.79 15.93
C GLU A 46 -2.01 8.20 15.42
N ILE A 47 -1.66 8.32 14.14
CA ILE A 47 -1.17 9.58 13.58
C ILE A 47 -2.25 10.19 12.69
N PHE A 48 -2.59 9.53 11.59
CA PHE A 48 -3.41 10.14 10.55
C PHE A 48 -4.87 10.34 10.97
N ILE A 49 -5.40 9.40 11.75
CA ILE A 49 -6.73 9.48 12.36
C ILE A 49 -6.62 10.22 13.69
N GLY A 50 -5.69 9.83 14.58
CA GLY A 50 -5.65 10.34 15.95
C GLY A 50 -5.21 11.80 16.12
N LYS A 51 -4.24 12.27 15.31
CA LYS A 51 -3.52 13.53 15.59
C LYS A 51 -3.51 14.50 14.41
N TYR A 52 -3.48 13.99 13.19
CA TYR A 52 -3.36 14.79 12.00
C TYR A 52 -4.71 15.38 11.59
N LYS A 53 -4.78 16.72 11.50
CA LYS A 53 -6.01 17.45 11.18
C LYS A 53 -6.16 17.81 9.71
N GLY A 54 -5.20 17.47 8.85
CA GLY A 54 -5.22 17.86 7.44
C GLY A 54 -6.39 17.26 6.64
N PHE A 55 -7.12 16.29 7.20
CA PHE A 55 -8.28 15.67 6.57
C PHE A 55 -9.63 16.33 6.93
N GLU A 56 -9.72 17.17 7.97
CA GLU A 56 -11.01 17.61 8.56
C GLU A 56 -11.96 18.33 7.59
N ASN A 57 -11.45 18.93 6.50
CA ASN A 57 -12.26 19.64 5.50
C ASN A 57 -12.01 19.17 4.06
N MET A 58 -11.39 18.00 3.90
CA MET A 58 -11.19 17.43 2.57
C MET A 58 -12.53 16.93 2.01
N LYS A 59 -12.67 16.98 0.68
CA LYS A 59 -13.82 16.40 -0.02
C LYS A 59 -13.50 15.05 -0.64
N GLU A 60 -12.24 14.85 -1.03
CA GLU A 60 -11.78 13.65 -1.69
C GLU A 60 -10.33 13.36 -1.26
N VAL A 61 -10.01 12.08 -1.07
CA VAL A 61 -8.66 11.58 -0.83
C VAL A 61 -8.40 10.43 -1.79
N ILE A 62 -7.29 10.50 -2.50
CA ILE A 62 -6.82 9.44 -3.39
C ILE A 62 -5.59 8.79 -2.74
N ASP A 63 -5.71 7.52 -2.39
CA ASP A 63 -4.65 6.70 -1.83
C ASP A 63 -3.88 6.01 -2.97
N ILE A 64 -2.75 6.59 -3.38
CA ILE A 64 -1.92 6.12 -4.49
C ILE A 64 -0.92 5.09 -3.96
N GLY A 65 -0.97 3.86 -4.49
CA GLY A 65 -0.24 2.73 -3.91
C GLY A 65 -0.86 2.25 -2.59
N GLY A 66 -2.17 2.45 -2.42
CA GLY A 66 -2.90 2.16 -1.17
C GLY A 66 -3.07 0.67 -0.86
N GLY A 67 -2.54 -0.21 -1.71
CA GLY A 67 -2.60 -1.65 -1.56
C GLY A 67 -4.04 -2.15 -1.56
N ILE A 68 -4.36 -2.98 -0.57
CA ILE A 68 -5.72 -3.49 -0.34
C ILE A 68 -6.65 -2.48 0.37
N GLY A 69 -6.31 -1.18 0.32
CA GLY A 69 -7.21 -0.09 0.73
C GLY A 69 -7.07 0.33 2.18
N ILE A 70 -5.86 0.53 2.69
CA ILE A 70 -5.65 1.03 4.06
C ILE A 70 -6.27 2.42 4.28
N GLY A 71 -6.28 3.27 3.24
CA GLY A 71 -6.90 4.59 3.28
C GLY A 71 -8.42 4.58 3.56
N SER A 72 -9.10 3.45 3.42
CA SER A 72 -10.53 3.32 3.77
C SER A 72 -10.82 3.66 5.24
N MET A 73 -9.84 3.49 6.13
CA MET A 73 -9.95 3.88 7.54
C MET A 73 -10.20 5.39 7.73
N LEU A 74 -9.72 6.23 6.80
CA LEU A 74 -10.02 7.67 6.82
C LEU A 74 -11.50 7.92 6.55
N THR A 75 -12.08 7.24 5.56
CA THR A 75 -13.51 7.37 5.23
C THR A 75 -14.43 6.83 6.33
N ALA A 76 -13.95 5.87 7.13
CA ALA A 76 -14.67 5.40 8.32
C ALA A 76 -14.75 6.46 9.44
N LYS A 77 -13.74 7.32 9.57
CA LYS A 77 -13.75 8.45 10.52
C LYS A 77 -14.43 9.70 9.95
N TYR A 78 -14.14 10.03 8.70
CA TYR A 78 -14.57 11.26 8.04
C TYR A 78 -15.60 10.92 6.96
N LEU A 79 -16.86 10.72 7.38
CA LEU A 79 -17.94 10.23 6.51
C LEU A 79 -18.25 11.14 5.30
N LEU A 80 -17.80 12.39 5.32
CA LEU A 80 -18.01 13.35 4.23
C LEU A 80 -16.88 13.31 3.17
N ILE A 81 -15.78 12.60 3.43
CA ILE A 81 -14.69 12.44 2.47
C ILE A 81 -15.01 11.28 1.54
N LYS A 82 -14.93 11.52 0.23
CA LYS A 82 -14.87 10.46 -0.76
C LYS A 82 -13.47 9.86 -0.83
N GLY A 83 -13.33 8.57 -0.56
CA GLY A 83 -12.05 7.85 -0.68
C GLY A 83 -11.94 7.14 -2.03
N ILE A 84 -10.76 7.22 -2.66
CA ILE A 84 -10.42 6.45 -3.87
C ILE A 84 -9.11 5.69 -3.58
N ASN A 85 -9.15 4.36 -3.65
CA ASN A 85 -7.95 3.54 -3.60
C ASN A 85 -7.42 3.31 -5.02
N PHE A 86 -6.14 3.59 -5.27
CA PHE A 86 -5.53 3.43 -6.57
C PHE A 86 -4.24 2.62 -6.47
N ASP A 87 -4.21 1.45 -7.10
CA ASP A 87 -3.04 0.56 -7.12
C ASP A 87 -2.99 -0.22 -8.45
N LEU A 88 -1.97 -1.06 -8.60
CA LEU A 88 -1.78 -1.95 -9.74
C LEU A 88 -2.97 -2.92 -9.87
N PRO A 89 -3.37 -3.30 -11.10
CA PRO A 89 -4.54 -4.16 -11.33
C PRO A 89 -4.55 -5.45 -10.51
N HIS A 90 -3.40 -6.13 -10.37
CA HIS A 90 -3.29 -7.39 -9.61
C HIS A 90 -3.42 -7.25 -8.08
N VAL A 91 -3.49 -6.02 -7.58
CA VAL A 91 -3.68 -5.71 -6.15
C VAL A 91 -5.15 -5.38 -5.86
N VAL A 92 -5.82 -4.70 -6.78
CA VAL A 92 -7.21 -4.21 -6.62
C VAL A 92 -8.28 -5.03 -7.34
N GLN A 93 -7.91 -5.98 -8.20
CA GLN A 93 -8.83 -6.87 -8.93
C GLN A 93 -8.76 -8.31 -8.42
#